data_AF-A0A846PG72-F1
#
_entry.id   AF-A0A846PG72-F1
#
_cell.length_a   1.000
_cell.length_b   1.000
_cell.length_c   1.000
_cell.angle_alpha   90.00
_cell.angle_beta   90.00
_cell.angle_gamma   90.00
#
_symmetry.space_group_name_H-M   'P 1'
#
loop_
_entity.id
_entity.type
_entity.pdbx_description
1 polymer ?
#
loop_
_entity_poly.entity_id
_entity_poly.type
_entity_poly.pdbx_seq_one_letter_code
_entity_poly.pdbx_strand_id
1 'polypeptide(L)'
;MPNTEAFSLPAPESPRRHLDVYSALFKFSLVWGFYQIAILAVRFIVGSPLDKKAETVSNLVFWFGAGYLLNAYLIKTTVWFEFWALVIVLAGISLIARAIVLAFRS
;
A
#
# COMPACT_ATOMS: atom_id res chain seq x y z
N MET A 1 -16.16 -27.88 -31.62
CA MET A 1 -16.23 -27.43 -30.21
C MET A 1 -15.31 -26.23 -30.10
N PRO A 2 -15.77 -25.04 -29.67
CA PRO A 2 -14.88 -23.91 -29.53
C PRO A 2 -13.99 -24.11 -28.30
N ASN A 3 -12.68 -24.13 -28.54
CA ASN A 3 -11.62 -24.08 -27.55
C ASN A 3 -11.51 -22.66 -26.99
N THR A 4 -12.40 -22.32 -26.06
CA THR A 4 -12.22 -21.11 -25.25
C THR A 4 -11.06 -21.38 -24.30
N GLU A 5 -9.84 -21.02 -24.70
CA GLU A 5 -8.68 -21.06 -23.82
C GLU A 5 -8.91 -20.04 -22.70
N ALA A 6 -9.38 -20.54 -21.55
CA ALA A 6 -9.55 -19.73 -20.37
C ALA A 6 -8.18 -19.12 -20.02
N PHE A 7 -8.08 -17.80 -20.10
CA PHE A 7 -6.89 -17.06 -19.72
C PHE A 7 -6.66 -17.24 -18.21
N SER A 8 -5.89 -18.26 -17.85
CA SER A 8 -5.55 -18.59 -16.47
C SER A 8 -4.38 -17.72 -16.05
N LEU A 9 -4.66 -16.73 -15.21
CA LEU A 9 -3.62 -15.92 -14.59
C LEU A 9 -2.80 -16.78 -13.60
N PRO A 10 -1.47 -16.63 -13.55
CA PRO A 10 -0.66 -17.37 -12.60
C PRO A 10 -1.00 -16.92 -11.16
N ALA A 11 -1.63 -17.82 -10.40
CA ALA A 11 -1.83 -17.69 -8.97
C ALA A 11 -0.92 -18.69 -8.24
N PRO A 12 -0.43 -18.38 -7.03
CA PRO A 12 0.29 -19.35 -6.22
C PRO A 12 -0.61 -20.57 -5.96
N GLU A 13 -0.08 -21.78 -6.10
CA GLU A 13 -0.84 -23.02 -5.84
C GLU A 13 -1.33 -23.13 -4.40
N SER A 14 -0.67 -22.45 -3.46
CA SER A 14 -1.06 -22.44 -2.05
C SER A 14 -0.64 -21.14 -1.36
N PRO A 15 -1.38 -20.03 -1.52
CA PRO A 15 -1.02 -18.75 -0.92
C PRO A 15 -1.04 -18.83 0.62
N ARG A 16 -1.87 -19.72 1.21
CA ARG A 16 -1.89 -20.00 2.65
C ARG A 16 -0.56 -20.53 3.19
N ARG A 17 0.28 -21.19 2.39
CA ARG A 17 1.59 -21.68 2.87
C ARG A 17 2.59 -20.55 3.16
N HIS A 18 2.31 -19.32 2.70
CA HIS A 18 3.18 -18.16 2.87
C HIS A 18 2.60 -17.12 3.83
N LEU A 19 1.68 -17.53 4.73
CA LEU A 19 1.08 -16.67 5.75
C LEU A 19 2.12 -15.93 6.61
N ASP A 20 3.24 -16.58 6.93
CA ASP A 20 4.32 -15.96 7.71
C ASP A 20 4.94 -14.76 6.98
N VAL A 21 5.10 -14.85 5.66
CA VAL A 21 5.63 -13.76 4.83
C VAL A 21 4.64 -12.60 4.80
N TYR A 22 3.34 -12.88 4.63
CA TYR A 22 2.31 -11.84 4.63
C TYR A 22 2.19 -11.15 6.00
N SER A 23 2.31 -11.92 7.08
CA SER A 23 2.31 -11.40 8.45
C SER A 23 3.54 -10.53 8.74
N ALA A 24 4.72 -10.96 8.28
CA ALA A 24 5.93 -10.16 8.37
C ALA A 24 5.80 -8.83 7.60
N LEU A 25 5.28 -8.89 6.37
CA LEU A 25 5.07 -7.70 5.55
C LEU A 25 4.02 -6.76 6.14
N PHE A 26 2.96 -7.30 6.76
CA PHE A 26 1.97 -6.51 7.50
C PHE A 26 2.61 -5.74 8.66
N LYS A 27 3.39 -6.43 9.50
CA LYS A 27 4.12 -5.80 10.62
C LYS A 27 5.09 -4.73 10.12
N PHE A 28 5.84 -5.03 9.05
CA PHE A 28 6.74 -4.07 8.41
C PHE A 28 6.00 -2.82 7.95
N SER A 29 4.87 -2.99 7.25
CA SER A 29 4.04 -1.88 6.77
C SER A 29 3.58 -0.98 7.91
N LEU A 30 3.18 -1.54 9.06
CA LEU A 30 2.81 -0.75 10.23
C LEU A 30 4.00 0.01 10.83
N VAL A 31 5.11 -0.68 11.09
CA VAL A 31 6.32 -0.05 11.65
C VAL A 31 6.81 1.07 10.74
N TRP A 32 6.86 0.82 9.45
CA TRP A 32 7.28 1.80 8.46
C TRP A 32 6.29 2.97 8.34
N GLY A 33 4.98 2.69 8.40
CA GLY A 33 3.95 3.73 8.48
C GLY A 33 4.16 4.65 9.67
N PHE A 34 4.32 4.10 10.88
CA PHE A 34 4.62 4.89 12.08
C PHE A 34 5.92 5.68 11.97
N TYR A 35 6.97 5.08 11.40
CA TYR A 35 8.22 5.77 11.14
C TYR A 35 8.05 6.99 10.22
N GLN A 36 7.21 6.88 9.18
CA GLN A 36 6.89 8.01 8.31
C GLN A 36 6.11 9.11 9.04
N ILE A 37 5.27 8.78 10.04
CA ILE A 37 4.60 9.80 10.88
C ILE A 37 5.65 10.59 11.66
N ALA A 38 6.64 9.91 12.26
CA ALA A 38 7.73 10.57 12.95
C ALA A 38 8.55 11.47 12.01
N ILE A 39 8.89 10.99 10.81
CA ILE A 39 9.57 11.79 9.79
C ILE A 39 8.73 13.03 9.42
N LEU A 40 7.42 12.86 9.24
CA LEU A 40 6.55 13.97 8.89
C LEU A 40 6.54 15.04 9.98
N ALA A 41 6.45 14.63 11.25
CA ALA A 41 6.52 15.55 12.39
C ALA A 41 7.84 16.33 12.41
N VAL A 42 8.97 15.65 12.22
CA VAL A 42 10.29 16.29 12.11
C VAL A 42 10.34 17.27 10.93
N ARG A 43 9.78 16.91 9.77
CA ARG A 43 9.70 17.80 8.60
C ARG A 43 8.88 19.06 8.86
N PHE A 44 7.87 18.99 9.73
CA PHE A 44 7.14 20.18 10.17
C PHE A 44 7.99 21.07 11.08
N ILE A 45 8.71 20.49 12.05
CA ILE A 45 9.58 21.21 12.98
C ILE A 45 10.73 21.93 12.25
N VAL A 46 11.39 21.25 11.30
CA VAL A 46 12.55 21.79 10.57
C VAL A 46 12.14 22.70 9.41
N GLY A 47 10.83 22.90 9.16
CA GLY A 47 10.36 23.76 8.07
C GLY A 47 10.65 23.21 6.67
N SER A 48 10.69 21.88 6.52
CA SER A 48 10.98 21.22 5.24
C SER A 48 10.00 21.65 4.12
N PRO A 49 10.45 21.69 2.85
CA PRO A 49 9.60 22.03 1.70
C PRO A 49 8.33 21.19 1.61
N LEU A 50 7.25 21.80 1.10
CA LEU A 50 5.96 21.14 0.89
C LEU A 50 6.08 19.89 0.01
N ASP A 51 6.95 19.91 -1.00
CA ASP A 51 7.16 18.75 -1.89
C ASP A 51 7.61 17.50 -1.11
N LYS A 52 8.47 17.68 -0.10
CA LYS A 52 8.92 16.61 0.79
C LYS A 52 7.81 16.18 1.74
N LYS A 53 7.03 17.11 2.29
CA LYS A 53 5.89 16.75 3.15
C LYS A 53 4.85 15.94 2.37
N ALA A 54 4.51 16.36 1.16
CA ALA A 54 3.59 15.66 0.26
C ALA A 54 4.06 14.24 -0.07
N GLU A 55 5.35 14.05 -0.32
CA GLU A 55 5.95 12.73 -0.55
C GLU A 55 5.79 11.81 0.67
N THR A 56 6.04 12.31 1.89
CA THR A 56 5.82 11.53 3.12
C THR A 56 4.35 11.20 3.36
N VAL A 57 3.44 12.13 3.08
CA VAL A 57 1.99 11.89 3.19
C VAL A 57 1.54 10.80 2.21
N SER A 58 2.01 10.84 0.97
CA SER A 58 1.76 9.80 -0.03
C SER A 58 2.24 8.42 0.45
N ASN A 59 3.47 8.36 0.95
CA ASN A 59 4.05 7.13 1.49
C ASN A 59 3.25 6.62 2.70
N LEU A 60 2.79 7.49 3.59
CA LEU A 60 1.95 7.11 4.73
C LEU A 60 0.68 6.40 4.27
N VAL A 61 -0.06 7.02 3.35
CA VAL A 61 -1.30 6.46 2.80
C VAL A 61 -1.04 5.11 2.17
N PHE A 62 0.00 4.99 1.35
CA PHE A 62 0.37 3.73 0.70
C PHE A 62 0.69 2.65 1.72
N TRP A 63 1.58 2.92 2.69
CA TRP A 63 2.05 1.89 3.60
C TRP A 63 0.98 1.44 4.58
N PHE A 64 0.19 2.36 5.16
CA PHE A 64 -0.92 1.95 6.03
C PHE A 64 -2.03 1.24 5.25
N GLY A 65 -2.37 1.71 4.06
CA GLY A 65 -3.34 1.03 3.20
C GLY A 65 -2.87 -0.37 2.80
N ALA A 66 -1.59 -0.53 2.45
CA ALA A 66 -1.02 -1.82 2.08
C ALA A 66 -1.07 -2.80 3.26
N GLY A 67 -0.81 -2.33 4.49
CA GLY A 67 -0.96 -3.12 5.71
C GLY A 67 -2.39 -3.58 5.92
N TYR A 68 -3.36 -2.67 5.77
CA TYR A 68 -4.78 -3.02 5.83
C TYR A 68 -5.15 -4.10 4.80
N LEU A 69 -4.72 -3.93 3.54
CA LEU A 69 -4.99 -4.90 2.47
C LEU A 69 -4.32 -6.25 2.71
N LEU A 70 -3.07 -6.28 3.19
CA LEU A 70 -2.37 -7.52 3.55
C LEU A 70 -3.17 -8.33 4.59
N ASN A 71 -3.60 -7.67 5.66
CA ASN A 71 -4.36 -8.32 6.71
C ASN A 71 -5.75 -8.78 6.23
N ALA A 72 -6.47 -7.92 5.51
CA ALA A 72 -7.83 -8.19 5.07
C ALA A 72 -7.90 -9.25 3.96
N TYR A 73 -6.99 -9.22 2.98
CA TYR A 73 -7.09 -10.00 1.75
C TYR A 73 -6.12 -11.17 1.67
N LEU A 74 -4.90 -11.06 2.21
CA LEU A 74 -3.92 -12.16 2.15
C LEU A 74 -3.92 -13.03 3.41
N ILE A 75 -4.05 -12.42 4.59
CA ILE A 75 -4.01 -13.15 5.87
C ILE A 75 -5.39 -13.77 6.21
N LYS A 76 -6.46 -12.97 6.18
CA LYS A 76 -7.78 -13.44 6.64
C LYS A 76 -8.56 -14.26 5.61
N THR A 77 -8.55 -13.84 4.34
CA THR A 77 -9.44 -14.40 3.30
C THR A 77 -8.68 -15.10 2.16
N THR A 78 -7.38 -14.81 1.99
CA THR A 78 -6.50 -15.41 0.98
C THR A 78 -7.00 -15.22 -0.47
N VAL A 79 -7.47 -14.02 -0.81
CA VAL A 79 -7.90 -13.66 -2.17
C VAL A 79 -6.80 -12.87 -2.91
N TRP A 80 -6.00 -13.60 -3.68
CA TRP A 80 -4.78 -13.10 -4.31
C TRP A 80 -4.99 -11.98 -5.34
N PHE A 81 -5.93 -12.16 -6.28
CA PHE A 81 -6.12 -11.20 -7.37
C PHE A 81 -6.77 -9.90 -6.89
N GLU A 82 -7.73 -9.99 -5.96
CA GLU A 82 -8.39 -8.83 -5.39
C GLU A 82 -7.40 -7.96 -4.59
N PHE A 83 -6.48 -8.60 -3.86
CA PHE A 83 -5.39 -7.91 -3.19
C PHE A 83 -4.59 -7.03 -4.16
N TRP A 84 -4.12 -7.60 -5.28
CA TRP A 84 -3.31 -6.84 -6.25
C TRP A 84 -4.10 -5.73 -6.95
N ALA A 85 -5.37 -5.97 -7.27
CA ALA A 85 -6.23 -4.93 -7.83
C ALA A 85 -6.36 -3.74 -6.86
N LEU A 86 -6.57 -4.01 -5.57
CA LEU A 86 -6.68 -2.97 -4.55
C LEU A 86 -5.34 -2.27 -4.27
N VAL A 87 -4.20 -2.96 -4.38
CA VAL A 87 -2.88 -2.33 -4.28
C VAL A 87 -2.68 -1.30 -5.40
N ILE A 88 -3.12 -1.57 -6.62
CA ILE A 88 -3.05 -0.61 -7.73
C ILE A 88 -3.95 0.61 -7.45
N VAL A 89 -5.18 0.38 -7.00
CA VAL A 89 -6.10 1.47 -6.60
C VAL A 89 -5.48 2.32 -5.48
N LEU A 90 -4.88 1.67 -4.48
CA LEU A 90 -4.21 2.35 -3.37
C LEU A 90 -3.03 3.21 -3.83
N ALA A 91 -2.25 2.75 -4.81
CA ALA A 91 -1.20 3.56 -5.41
C ALA A 91 -1.78 4.85 -6.04
N GLY A 92 -2.92 4.74 -6.73
CA GLY A 92 -3.66 5.90 -7.25
C GLY A 92 -4.12 6.85 -6.15
N ILE A 93 -4.71 6.33 -5.07
CA ILE A 93 -5.13 7.14 -3.90
C ILE A 93 -3.92 7.85 -3.28
N SER A 94 -2.78 7.18 -3.21
CA SER A 94 -1.55 7.75 -2.65
C SER A 94 -1.02 8.91 -3.49
N LEU A 95 -1.14 8.83 -4.82
CA LEU A 95 -0.81 9.93 -5.72
C LEU A 95 -1.77 11.11 -5.56
N ILE A 96 -3.08 10.85 -5.41
CA ILE A 96 -4.08 11.89 -5.15
C ILE A 96 -3.80 12.59 -3.82
N ALA A 97 -3.49 11.83 -2.75
CA ALA A 97 -3.11 12.40 -1.46
C ALA A 97 -1.90 13.34 -1.57
N ARG A 98 -0.88 12.95 -2.36
CA ARG A 98 0.26 13.81 -2.67
C ARG A 98 -0.16 15.10 -3.37
N ALA A 99 -0.98 14.98 -4.41
CA ALA A 99 -1.44 16.11 -5.22
C ALA A 99 -2.23 17.13 -4.38
N ILE A 100 -3.07 16.66 -3.44
CA ILE A 100 -3.81 17.52 -2.51
C ILE A 100 -2.84 18.34 -1.65
N VAL A 101 -1.80 17.71 -1.08
CA VAL A 101 -0.81 18.43 -0.26
C VAL A 101 -0.04 19.45 -1.09
N LEU A 102 0.32 19.09 -2.32
CA LEU A 102 1.00 20.01 -3.24
C LEU A 102 0.11 21.18 -3.68
N ALA A 103 -1.21 20.99 -3.76
CA ALA A 103 -2.14 22.06 -4.13
C ALA A 103 -2.12 23.23 -3.13
N PHE A 104 -1.79 23.00 -1.85
CA PHE A 104 -1.62 24.08 -0.88
C PHE A 104 -0.39 24.98 -1.12
N ARG A 105 0.44 24.66 -2.13
CA ARG A 105 1.55 25.51 -2.57
C ARG A 105 1.08 26.66 -3.47
N SER A 106 -0.10 26.56 -4.11
CA SER A 106 -0.60 27.51 -5.10
C SER A 106 -1.09 28.81 -4.50
#